data_AF-A0A4W5KTZ3-F1
#
_entry.id   AF-A0A4W5KTZ3-F1
#
_cell.length_a   1.000
_cell.length_b   1.000
_cell.length_c   1.000
_cell.angle_alpha   90.00
_cell.angle_beta   90.00
_cell.angle_gamma   90.00
#
_symmetry.space_group_name_H-M   'P 1'
#
loop_
_entity.id
_entity.type
_entity.pdbx_description
1 polymer ?
#
loop_
_entity_poly.entity_id
_entity_poly.type
_entity_poly.pdbx_seq_one_letter_code
_entity_poly.pdbx_strand_id
1 'polypeptide(L)'
;MALTYVFRSIRTEFSKVCTVHHAQSLHTGFPILAAEKALLMKLRKSTGYTFINCKKALEKCDHDITKAESWLHEQAQKEGWSKASKLEGRRAKEGLIGLFVGDKAAVMVEVNCETDFVARNEKFQQLVKDVTFATMAHHSSKNQGQTGYVKSLLAAEDLSKLNLGEGASLADQLALTIGRLGENMSVRRAVTVGVPAGWHIGSYIHGGVAGQSDMAMGRYGALVVFQGGKDGAQDTLGRKLGQHVVGEAPVSLGNMDDLPCGDAETRLLPQSFLPDPSRTVAQYLTEQGARVLDFVRFQCGEAGSDGAQ
;
A
#
# COMPACT_ATOMS: atom_id res chain seq x y z
N MET A 1 -6.38 -28.32 -81.18
CA MET A 1 -7.31 -28.43 -82.32
C MET A 1 -8.32 -29.51 -81.99
N ALA A 2 -9.62 -29.17 -82.00
CA ALA A 2 -10.77 -30.07 -82.21
C ALA A 2 -10.93 -31.26 -81.23
N LEU A 3 -12.09 -31.76 -80.84
CA LEU A 3 -13.48 -31.52 -81.19
C LEU A 3 -14.30 -32.14 -80.03
N THR A 4 -15.46 -31.56 -79.77
CA THR A 4 -16.56 -32.11 -78.98
C THR A 4 -16.96 -33.53 -79.42
N TYR A 5 -17.31 -34.40 -78.46
CA TYR A 5 -18.15 -35.58 -78.71
C TYR A 5 -19.12 -35.82 -77.56
N VAL A 6 -20.40 -35.84 -77.92
CA VAL A 6 -21.56 -36.19 -77.09
C VAL A 6 -21.87 -37.67 -77.34
N PHE A 7 -22.13 -38.45 -76.28
CA PHE A 7 -22.97 -39.65 -76.40
C PHE A 7 -23.77 -39.90 -75.11
N ARG A 8 -25.09 -39.98 -75.28
CA ARG A 8 -26.09 -40.52 -74.34
C ARG A 8 -26.01 -42.05 -74.30
N SER A 9 -26.30 -42.68 -73.15
CA SER A 9 -27.25 -43.82 -73.11
C SER A 9 -27.67 -44.25 -71.69
N ILE A 10 -28.97 -44.12 -71.42
CA ILE A 10 -29.92 -45.07 -70.80
C ILE A 10 -29.56 -45.79 -69.49
N ARG A 11 -30.38 -45.58 -68.44
CA ARG A 11 -30.97 -46.63 -67.58
C ARG A 11 -32.07 -46.05 -66.66
N THR A 12 -33.33 -46.34 -66.97
CA THR A 12 -34.30 -47.15 -66.18
C THR A 12 -34.57 -46.66 -64.75
N GLU A 13 -35.79 -46.14 -64.56
CA GLU A 13 -36.43 -45.99 -63.25
C GLU A 13 -36.68 -47.35 -62.58
N PHE A 14 -36.42 -47.41 -61.27
CA PHE A 14 -37.14 -48.28 -60.36
C PHE A 14 -37.35 -47.54 -59.05
N SER A 15 -38.63 -47.33 -58.73
CA SER A 15 -39.12 -46.68 -57.53
C SER A 15 -38.82 -47.52 -56.29
N LYS A 16 -38.23 -46.92 -55.25
CA LYS A 16 -38.32 -47.38 -53.86
C LYS A 16 -38.43 -46.19 -52.92
N VAL A 17 -39.60 -46.12 -52.28
CA VAL A 17 -39.95 -45.31 -51.13
C VAL A 17 -38.83 -45.38 -50.07
N CYS A 18 -38.30 -44.24 -49.66
CA CYS A 18 -37.49 -44.12 -48.46
C CYS A 18 -37.98 -42.91 -47.66
N THR A 19 -38.46 -43.21 -46.47
CA THR A 19 -38.97 -42.30 -45.44
C THR A 19 -38.00 -41.16 -45.17
N VAL A 20 -38.51 -39.93 -45.23
CA VAL A 20 -37.80 -38.73 -44.78
C VAL A 20 -37.66 -38.79 -43.26
N HIS A 21 -36.53 -39.27 -42.76
CA HIS A 21 -36.12 -38.96 -41.39
C HIS A 21 -35.49 -37.58 -41.39
N HIS A 22 -36.23 -36.58 -40.92
CA HIS A 22 -35.67 -35.34 -40.41
C HIS A 22 -34.79 -35.68 -39.21
N ALA A 23 -33.48 -35.84 -39.43
CA ALA A 23 -32.51 -35.78 -38.36
C ALA A 23 -32.33 -34.31 -37.96
N GLN A 24 -33.17 -33.83 -37.04
CA GLN A 24 -32.87 -32.59 -36.31
C GLN A 24 -31.68 -32.88 -35.39
N SER A 25 -30.49 -32.52 -35.86
CA SER A 25 -29.30 -32.42 -35.01
C SER A 25 -29.52 -31.27 -34.02
N LEU A 26 -29.90 -31.61 -32.79
CA LEU A 26 -29.98 -30.65 -31.70
C LEU A 26 -28.56 -30.23 -31.33
N HIS A 27 -28.20 -29.01 -31.71
CA HIS A 27 -26.96 -28.33 -31.34
C HIS A 27 -27.01 -27.90 -29.85
N THR A 28 -27.05 -28.85 -28.92
CA THR A 28 -27.16 -28.56 -27.47
C THR A 28 -25.83 -28.22 -26.78
N GLY A 29 -24.69 -28.34 -27.48
CA GLY A 29 -23.37 -28.08 -26.89
C GLY A 29 -22.94 -26.60 -26.80
N PHE A 30 -23.50 -25.71 -27.63
CA PHE A 30 -23.06 -24.32 -27.72
C PHE A 30 -23.60 -23.36 -26.64
N PRO A 31 -24.86 -23.44 -26.18
CA PRO A 31 -25.37 -22.47 -25.19
C PRO A 31 -24.79 -22.68 -23.79
N ILE A 32 -24.48 -23.92 -23.40
CA ILE A 32 -23.94 -24.24 -22.06
C ILE A 32 -22.51 -23.70 -21.91
N LEU A 33 -21.63 -23.94 -22.88
CA LEU A 33 -20.26 -23.43 -22.89
C LEU A 33 -20.20 -21.89 -22.94
N ALA A 34 -21.15 -21.26 -23.62
CA ALA A 34 -21.27 -19.80 -23.65
C ALA A 34 -21.71 -19.22 -22.30
N ALA A 35 -22.66 -19.87 -21.61
CA ALA A 35 -23.11 -19.49 -20.27
C ALA A 35 -21.99 -19.62 -19.23
N GLU A 36 -21.24 -20.73 -19.23
CA GLU A 36 -20.09 -20.94 -18.33
C GLU A 36 -19.00 -19.87 -18.54
N LYS A 37 -18.69 -19.54 -19.80
CA LYS A 37 -17.72 -18.48 -20.12
C LYS A 37 -18.21 -17.11 -19.63
N ALA A 38 -19.49 -16.80 -19.76
CA ALA A 38 -20.07 -15.55 -19.28
C ALA A 38 -19.98 -15.44 -17.74
N LEU A 39 -20.30 -16.52 -17.01
CA LEU A 39 -20.19 -16.59 -15.56
C LEU A 39 -18.73 -16.43 -15.10
N LEU A 40 -17.79 -17.12 -15.75
CA LEU A 40 -16.35 -16.99 -15.46
C LEU A 40 -15.83 -15.57 -15.67
N MET A 41 -16.25 -14.92 -16.76
CA MET A 41 -15.89 -13.53 -17.04
C MET A 41 -16.52 -12.57 -16.02
N LYS A 42 -17.78 -12.81 -15.60
CA LYS A 42 -18.44 -12.02 -14.57
C LYS A 42 -17.72 -12.12 -13.23
N LEU A 43 -17.44 -13.34 -12.77
CA LEU A 43 -16.73 -13.60 -11.52
C LEU A 43 -15.31 -13.01 -11.51
N ARG A 44 -14.58 -13.12 -12.62
CA ARG A 44 -13.26 -12.50 -12.73
C ARG A 44 -13.33 -10.98 -12.72
N LYS A 45 -14.31 -10.38 -13.40
CA LYS A 45 -14.48 -8.93 -13.43
C LYS A 45 -14.89 -8.38 -12.06
N SER A 46 -15.72 -9.09 -11.29
CA SER A 46 -16.10 -8.67 -9.94
C SER A 46 -14.96 -8.82 -8.94
N THR A 47 -14.23 -9.93 -8.99
CA THR A 47 -13.24 -10.27 -7.94
C THR A 47 -11.79 -9.93 -8.27
N GLY A 48 -11.42 -9.92 -9.55
CA GLY A 48 -10.04 -9.71 -10.01
C GLY A 48 -9.10 -10.92 -9.88
N TYR A 49 -9.57 -12.08 -9.39
CA TYR A 49 -8.73 -13.28 -9.26
C TYR A 49 -8.36 -13.91 -10.62
N THR A 50 -7.37 -14.81 -10.62
CA THR A 50 -6.92 -15.49 -11.84
C THR A 50 -8.05 -16.34 -12.44
N PHE A 51 -8.06 -16.50 -13.77
CA PHE A 51 -9.06 -17.31 -14.46
C PHE A 51 -9.12 -18.74 -13.93
N ILE A 52 -7.97 -19.33 -13.59
CA ILE A 52 -7.88 -20.69 -13.05
C ILE A 52 -8.60 -20.79 -11.71
N ASN A 53 -8.38 -19.83 -10.81
CA ASN A 53 -9.03 -19.84 -9.50
C ASN A 53 -10.54 -19.57 -9.64
N CYS A 54 -10.94 -18.62 -10.49
CA CYS A 54 -12.36 -18.35 -10.75
C CYS A 54 -13.08 -19.56 -11.34
N LYS A 55 -12.44 -20.29 -12.26
CA LYS A 55 -12.99 -21.52 -12.84
C LYS A 55 -13.17 -22.61 -11.78
N LYS A 56 -12.13 -22.87 -10.97
CA LYS A 56 -12.20 -23.83 -9.86
C LYS A 56 -13.31 -23.48 -8.87
N ALA A 57 -13.48 -22.21 -8.54
CA ALA A 57 -14.51 -21.74 -7.63
C ALA A 57 -15.92 -22.02 -8.16
N LEU A 58 -16.17 -21.72 -9.44
CA LEU A 58 -17.45 -22.02 -10.09
C LEU A 58 -17.72 -23.52 -10.13
N GLU A 59 -16.72 -24.34 -10.48
CA GLU A 59 -16.85 -25.80 -10.49
C GLU A 59 -17.13 -26.38 -9.10
N LYS A 60 -16.62 -25.77 -8.02
CA LYS A 60 -16.84 -26.20 -6.64
C LYS A 60 -18.16 -25.72 -6.03
N CYS A 61 -18.75 -24.68 -6.61
CA CYS A 61 -19.96 -24.03 -6.09
C CYS A 61 -21.16 -24.20 -7.03
N ASP A 62 -21.16 -25.25 -7.87
CA ASP A 62 -22.24 -25.53 -8.82
C ASP A 62 -22.61 -24.33 -9.70
N HIS A 63 -21.61 -23.55 -10.11
CA HIS A 63 -21.72 -22.33 -10.90
C HIS A 63 -22.53 -21.19 -10.24
N ASP A 64 -22.76 -21.25 -8.93
CA ASP A 64 -23.32 -20.16 -8.13
C ASP A 64 -22.25 -19.08 -7.89
N ILE A 65 -22.48 -17.87 -8.43
CA ILE A 65 -21.53 -16.76 -8.34
C ILE A 65 -21.29 -16.34 -6.90
N THR A 66 -22.34 -16.21 -6.09
CA THR A 66 -22.21 -15.69 -4.72
C THR A 66 -21.42 -16.66 -3.86
N LYS A 67 -21.72 -17.96 -3.97
CA LYS A 67 -20.94 -19.00 -3.28
C LYS A 67 -19.50 -19.08 -3.80
N ALA A 68 -19.31 -18.95 -5.11
CA ALA A 68 -17.97 -18.95 -5.71
C ALA A 68 -17.13 -17.74 -5.26
N GLU A 69 -17.73 -16.56 -5.09
CA GLU A 69 -17.07 -15.39 -4.54
C GLU A 69 -16.63 -15.64 -3.09
N SER A 70 -17.53 -16.11 -2.22
CA SER A 70 -17.18 -16.44 -0.82
C SER A 70 -16.08 -17.51 -0.75
N TRP A 71 -16.17 -18.56 -1.55
CA TRP A 71 -15.16 -19.61 -1.62
C TRP A 71 -13.81 -19.08 -2.10
N LEU A 72 -13.78 -18.20 -3.11
CA LEU A 72 -12.56 -17.55 -3.59
C LEU A 72 -11.89 -16.72 -2.50
N HIS A 73 -12.67 -15.96 -1.74
CA HIS A 73 -12.15 -15.15 -0.64
C HIS A 73 -11.52 -16.03 0.44
N GLU A 74 -12.19 -17.09 0.86
CA GLU A 74 -11.67 -18.04 1.85
C GLU A 74 -10.38 -18.72 1.35
N GLN A 75 -10.37 -19.20 0.09
CA GLN A 75 -9.18 -19.82 -0.48
C GLN A 75 -8.02 -18.83 -0.63
N ALA A 76 -8.29 -17.59 -1.04
CA ALA A 76 -7.27 -16.56 -1.16
C ALA A 76 -6.63 -16.24 0.20
N GLN A 77 -7.42 -16.24 1.29
CA GLN A 77 -6.91 -16.06 2.64
C GLN A 77 -5.95 -17.19 3.02
N LYS A 78 -6.38 -18.44 2.80
CA LYS A 78 -5.58 -19.64 3.10
C LYS A 78 -4.30 -19.69 2.28
N GLU A 79 -4.37 -19.42 0.98
CA GLU A 79 -3.22 -19.35 0.08
C GLU A 79 -2.27 -18.21 0.46
N GLY A 80 -2.84 -17.05 0.85
CA GLY A 80 -2.10 -15.89 1.34
C GLY A 80 -1.25 -16.23 2.55
N TRP A 81 -1.85 -16.83 3.59
CA TRP A 81 -1.13 -17.29 4.77
C TRP A 81 -0.07 -18.35 4.44
N SER A 82 -0.39 -19.32 3.59
CA SER A 82 0.59 -20.34 3.17
C SER A 82 1.79 -19.72 2.45
N LYS A 83 1.58 -18.71 1.60
CA LYS A 83 2.65 -17.99 0.92
C LYS A 83 3.42 -17.11 1.89
N ALA A 84 2.75 -16.38 2.79
CA ALA A 84 3.38 -15.56 3.81
C ALA A 84 4.39 -16.39 4.62
N SER A 85 4.00 -17.54 5.15
CA SER A 85 4.92 -18.42 5.89
C SER A 85 6.07 -18.99 5.05
N LYS A 86 5.91 -19.14 3.73
CA LYS A 86 6.97 -19.63 2.82
C LYS A 86 7.95 -18.53 2.39
N LEU A 87 7.47 -17.30 2.34
CA LEU A 87 8.23 -16.13 1.90
C LEU A 87 8.85 -15.38 3.10
N GLU A 88 8.38 -15.68 4.31
CA GLU A 88 8.95 -15.18 5.56
C GLU A 88 10.47 -15.41 5.62
N GLY A 89 11.19 -14.44 6.18
CA GLY A 89 12.65 -14.44 6.25
C GLY A 89 13.36 -13.97 4.98
N ARG A 90 12.67 -13.85 3.83
CA ARG A 90 13.26 -13.20 2.66
C ARG A 90 13.52 -11.73 2.92
N ARG A 91 14.62 -11.22 2.37
CA ARG A 91 15.06 -9.83 2.56
C ARG A 91 14.07 -8.86 1.88
N ALA A 92 13.29 -8.16 2.71
CA ALA A 92 12.40 -7.06 2.28
C ALA A 92 12.97 -5.71 2.75
N LYS A 93 13.81 -5.08 1.91
CA LYS A 93 14.40 -3.74 2.20
C LYS A 93 13.83 -2.62 1.32
N GLU A 94 13.05 -2.96 0.31
CA GLU A 94 12.29 -1.97 -0.46
C GLU A 94 10.93 -1.73 0.23
N GLY A 95 10.13 -0.80 -0.29
CA GLY A 95 8.82 -0.48 0.27
C GLY A 95 8.51 1.01 0.28
N LEU A 96 7.62 1.42 1.18
CA LEU A 96 7.16 2.78 1.31
C LEU A 96 7.01 3.21 2.77
N ILE A 97 7.30 4.48 3.00
CA ILE A 97 6.86 5.23 4.17
C ILE A 97 5.50 5.85 3.85
N GLY A 98 4.48 5.50 4.63
CA GLY A 98 3.17 6.15 4.61
C GLY A 98 3.10 7.21 5.70
N LEU A 99 2.56 8.40 5.38
CA LEU A 99 2.45 9.51 6.32
C LEU A 99 1.09 10.19 6.17
N PHE A 100 0.40 10.30 7.30
CA PHE A 100 -0.87 11.01 7.41
C PHE A 100 -0.80 12.01 8.56
N VAL A 101 -1.22 13.25 8.31
CA VAL A 101 -1.27 14.33 9.29
C VAL A 101 -2.71 14.83 9.34
N GLY A 102 -3.37 14.63 10.48
CA GLY A 102 -4.60 15.33 10.83
C GLY A 102 -4.31 16.56 11.68
N ASP A 103 -5.36 17.22 12.19
CA ASP A 103 -5.23 18.53 12.84
C ASP A 103 -4.29 18.55 14.06
N LYS A 104 -4.34 17.50 14.89
CA LYS A 104 -3.59 17.41 16.16
C LYS A 104 -2.85 16.09 16.33
N ALA A 105 -2.91 15.22 15.32
CA ALA A 105 -2.28 13.93 15.37
C ALA A 105 -1.70 13.58 14.00
N ALA A 106 -0.55 12.93 14.00
CA ALA A 106 0.08 12.39 12.82
C ALA A 106 0.49 10.94 13.04
N VAL A 107 0.54 10.19 11.95
CA VAL A 107 1.06 8.84 11.91
C VAL A 107 2.03 8.70 10.75
N MET A 108 3.11 8.00 10.97
CA MET A 108 4.06 7.62 9.94
C MET A 108 4.40 6.14 10.10
N VAL A 109 4.26 5.36 9.02
CA VAL A 109 4.44 3.90 9.01
C VAL A 109 5.47 3.50 7.98
N GLU A 110 6.23 2.44 8.25
CA GLU A 110 7.12 1.78 7.28
C GLU A 110 6.56 0.40 6.94
N VAL A 111 6.27 0.18 5.66
CA VAL A 111 5.85 -1.12 5.11
C VAL A 111 6.87 -1.52 4.05
N ASN A 112 7.44 -2.72 4.20
CA ASN A 112 8.49 -3.22 3.33
C ASN A 112 7.99 -4.31 2.38
N CYS A 113 8.67 -4.43 1.24
CA CYS A 113 8.55 -5.50 0.25
C CYS A 113 9.94 -5.89 -0.29
N GLU A 114 10.00 -6.93 -1.14
CA GLU A 114 11.27 -7.40 -1.69
C GLU A 114 11.79 -6.45 -2.78
N THR A 115 10.93 -5.96 -3.68
CA THR A 115 11.32 -5.15 -4.84
C THR A 115 10.63 -3.79 -4.91
N ASP A 116 11.26 -2.84 -5.61
CA ASP A 116 10.70 -1.51 -5.88
C ASP A 116 9.52 -1.55 -6.88
N PHE A 117 9.45 -2.58 -7.73
CA PHE A 117 8.30 -2.83 -8.60
C PHE A 117 7.03 -3.07 -7.81
N VAL A 118 7.10 -3.86 -6.74
CA VAL A 118 5.96 -4.09 -5.84
C VAL A 118 5.65 -2.84 -5.02
N ALA A 119 6.65 -2.08 -4.58
CA ALA A 119 6.42 -0.82 -3.86
C ALA A 119 5.58 0.18 -4.67
N ARG A 120 5.70 0.17 -6.00
CA ARG A 120 4.91 1.03 -6.91
C ARG A 120 3.55 0.45 -7.28
N ASN A 121 3.22 -0.78 -6.89
CA ASN A 121 1.96 -1.42 -7.20
C ASN A 121 0.80 -0.81 -6.38
N GLU A 122 -0.35 -0.56 -7.02
CA GLU A 122 -1.53 0.02 -6.36
C GLU A 122 -2.02 -0.80 -5.17
N LYS A 123 -1.93 -2.14 -5.22
CA LYS A 123 -2.35 -3.00 -4.10
C LYS A 123 -1.41 -2.89 -2.91
N PHE A 124 -0.12 -2.70 -3.15
CA PHE A 124 0.83 -2.45 -2.08
C PHE A 124 0.61 -1.06 -1.48
N GLN A 125 0.40 -0.04 -2.31
CA GLN A 125 0.05 1.31 -1.83
C GLN A 125 -1.24 1.30 -1.00
N GLN A 126 -2.25 0.53 -1.41
CA GLN A 126 -3.47 0.36 -0.63
C GLN A 126 -3.20 -0.30 0.72
N LEU A 127 -2.35 -1.34 0.78
CA LEU A 127 -1.93 -1.92 2.06
C LEU A 127 -1.27 -0.87 2.97
N VAL A 128 -0.35 -0.05 2.44
CA VAL A 128 0.27 1.03 3.22
C VAL A 128 -0.78 2.02 3.74
N LYS A 129 -1.78 2.35 2.91
CA LYS A 129 -2.92 3.19 3.30
C LYS A 129 -3.71 2.59 4.46
N ASP A 130 -4.06 1.31 4.35
CA ASP A 130 -4.84 0.59 5.36
C ASP A 130 -4.08 0.50 6.70
N VAL A 131 -2.78 0.18 6.65
CA VAL A 131 -1.87 0.19 7.82
C VAL A 131 -1.85 1.56 8.49
N THR A 132 -1.72 2.62 7.68
CA THR A 132 -1.63 4.01 8.18
C THR A 132 -2.90 4.40 8.93
N PHE A 133 -4.07 4.17 8.34
CA PHE A 133 -5.34 4.53 8.97
C PHE A 133 -5.70 3.67 10.17
N ALA A 134 -5.40 2.36 10.12
CA ALA A 134 -5.59 1.49 11.28
C ALA A 134 -4.73 1.93 12.47
N THR A 135 -3.49 2.35 12.19
CA THR A 135 -2.58 2.88 13.22
C THR A 135 -3.09 4.20 13.79
N MET A 136 -3.61 5.11 12.95
CA MET A 136 -4.22 6.38 13.41
C MET A 136 -5.47 6.14 14.27
N ALA A 137 -6.34 5.21 13.87
CA ALA A 137 -7.53 4.86 14.63
C ALA A 137 -7.18 4.31 16.02
N HIS A 138 -6.18 3.42 16.09
CA HIS A 138 -5.68 2.91 17.36
C HIS A 138 -5.09 4.01 18.26
N HIS A 139 -4.33 4.96 17.70
CA HIS A 139 -3.79 6.11 18.46
C HIS A 139 -4.87 7.01 19.04
N SER A 140 -5.89 7.34 18.26
CA SER A 140 -6.99 8.23 18.68
C SER A 140 -7.74 7.71 19.91
N SER A 141 -7.76 6.40 20.12
CA SER A 141 -8.38 5.77 21.30
C SER A 141 -7.62 5.97 22.61
N LYS A 142 -6.32 6.29 22.55
CA LYS A 142 -5.42 6.29 23.74
C LYS A 142 -5.13 7.67 24.32
N ASN A 143 -5.37 8.76 23.60
CA ASN A 143 -4.83 10.09 23.93
C ASN A 143 -5.91 11.14 24.26
N GLN A 144 -6.56 10.98 25.41
CA GLN A 144 -7.35 12.06 26.03
C GLN A 144 -6.64 12.58 27.28
N GLY A 145 -6.20 13.85 27.27
CA GLY A 145 -5.92 14.60 28.50
C GLY A 145 -4.46 14.98 28.85
N GLN A 146 -3.50 14.97 27.91
CA GLN A 146 -2.11 15.35 28.22
C GLN A 146 -1.76 16.82 27.90
N THR A 147 -0.84 17.40 28.68
CA THR A 147 -0.38 18.80 28.59
C THR A 147 0.77 19.03 27.61
N GLY A 148 1.45 17.95 27.18
CA GLY A 148 2.54 17.98 26.20
C GLY A 148 2.22 17.19 24.94
N TYR A 149 3.22 17.01 24.07
CA TYR A 149 3.09 16.10 22.93
C TYR A 149 3.25 14.64 23.38
N VAL A 150 2.55 13.75 22.69
CA VAL A 150 2.65 12.31 22.89
C VAL A 150 3.29 11.71 21.65
N LYS A 151 4.40 11.01 21.82
CA LYS A 151 5.04 10.21 20.78
C LYS A 151 5.00 8.75 21.19
N SER A 152 4.45 7.89 20.35
CA SER A 152 4.44 6.44 20.56
C SER A 152 5.03 5.75 19.34
N LEU A 153 6.03 4.90 19.58
CA LEU A 153 6.63 4.03 18.56
C LEU A 153 5.99 2.64 18.70
N LEU A 154 5.43 2.14 17.62
CA LEU A 154 4.85 0.80 17.54
C LEU A 154 5.79 -0.08 16.72
N ALA A 155 6.19 -1.21 17.31
CA ALA A 155 6.96 -2.23 16.62
C ALA A 155 6.03 -3.14 15.79
N ALA A 156 6.62 -3.96 14.93
CA ALA A 156 5.90 -4.91 14.08
C ALA A 156 4.90 -5.79 14.86
N GLU A 157 5.28 -6.23 16.06
CA GLU A 157 4.45 -7.07 16.93
C GLU A 157 3.14 -6.39 17.33
N ASP A 158 3.18 -5.10 17.68
CA ASP A 158 1.99 -4.33 18.07
C ASP A 158 1.12 -4.00 16.86
N LEU A 159 1.75 -3.72 15.72
CA LEU A 159 1.05 -3.43 14.46
C LEU A 159 0.31 -4.66 13.93
N SER A 160 0.89 -5.85 14.08
CA SER A 160 0.27 -7.11 13.64
C SER A 160 -1.07 -7.42 14.33
N LYS A 161 -1.29 -6.85 15.52
CA LYS A 161 -2.51 -7.03 16.33
C LYS A 161 -3.62 -6.03 15.99
N LEU A 162 -3.34 -5.06 15.10
CA LEU A 162 -4.34 -4.08 14.70
C LEU A 162 -5.40 -4.70 13.81
N ASN A 163 -6.62 -4.22 13.96
CA ASN A 163 -7.73 -4.55 13.07
C ASN A 163 -7.96 -3.39 12.11
N LEU A 164 -8.29 -3.74 10.88
CA LEU A 164 -8.93 -2.84 9.94
C LEU A 164 -10.40 -2.75 10.34
N GLY A 165 -11.02 -1.59 10.11
CA GLY A 165 -12.46 -1.43 10.31
C GLY A 165 -13.23 -2.58 9.66
N GLU A 166 -14.37 -2.96 10.25
CA GLU A 166 -15.17 -4.13 9.85
C GLU A 166 -14.62 -5.51 10.29
N GLY A 167 -13.68 -5.54 11.24
CA GLY A 167 -13.29 -6.79 11.93
C GLY A 167 -12.26 -7.65 11.19
N ALA A 168 -11.76 -7.19 10.03
CA ALA A 168 -10.64 -7.83 9.35
C ALA A 168 -9.31 -7.51 10.06
N SER A 169 -8.47 -8.51 10.30
CA SER A 169 -7.14 -8.29 10.87
C SER A 169 -6.20 -7.64 9.86
N LEU A 170 -5.30 -6.76 10.33
CA LEU A 170 -4.22 -6.24 9.49
C LEU A 170 -3.31 -7.37 8.98
N ALA A 171 -3.08 -8.39 9.82
CA ALA A 171 -2.29 -9.56 9.45
C ALA A 171 -2.94 -10.35 8.29
N ASP A 172 -4.28 -10.43 8.29
CA ASP A 172 -5.02 -11.08 7.21
C ASP A 172 -4.88 -10.32 5.89
N GLN A 173 -4.97 -8.98 5.90
CA GLN A 173 -4.75 -8.18 4.68
C GLN A 173 -3.30 -8.23 4.19
N LEU A 174 -2.33 -8.25 5.10
CA LEU A 174 -0.92 -8.44 4.74
C LEU A 174 -0.75 -9.79 4.02
N ALA A 175 -1.27 -10.88 4.61
CA ALA A 175 -1.22 -12.22 4.02
C ALA A 175 -1.93 -12.28 2.66
N LEU A 176 -3.08 -11.63 2.50
CA LEU A 176 -3.79 -11.52 1.21
C LEU A 176 -2.96 -10.79 0.16
N THR A 177 -2.28 -9.71 0.55
CA THR A 177 -1.47 -8.89 -0.37
C THR A 177 -0.21 -9.65 -0.79
N ILE A 178 0.45 -10.34 0.13
CA ILE A 178 1.53 -11.30 -0.15
C ILE A 178 1.03 -12.40 -1.11
N GLY A 179 -0.17 -12.93 -0.86
CA GLY A 179 -0.77 -13.96 -1.69
C GLY A 179 -0.97 -13.52 -3.15
N ARG A 180 -1.34 -12.26 -3.34
CA ARG A 180 -1.62 -11.63 -4.64
C ARG A 180 -0.37 -11.20 -5.39
N LEU A 181 0.59 -10.56 -4.72
CA LEU A 181 1.79 -10.00 -5.36
C LEU A 181 2.97 -10.98 -5.37
N GLY A 182 2.97 -11.98 -4.48
CA GLY A 182 3.96 -13.06 -4.50
C GLY A 182 5.33 -12.69 -3.93
N GLU A 183 5.43 -11.59 -3.19
CA GLU A 183 6.65 -11.17 -2.49
C GLU A 183 6.43 -11.17 -0.98
N ASN A 184 7.50 -11.39 -0.22
CA ASN A 184 7.52 -11.12 1.21
C ASN A 184 7.22 -9.65 1.48
N MET A 185 6.39 -9.40 2.47
CA MET A 185 6.04 -8.07 2.92
C MET A 185 5.98 -8.04 4.43
N SER A 186 6.32 -6.90 5.02
CA SER A 186 6.24 -6.72 6.47
C SER A 186 5.80 -5.30 6.81
N VAL A 187 5.00 -5.18 7.86
CA VAL A 187 4.73 -3.90 8.51
C VAL A 187 5.78 -3.74 9.62
N ARG A 188 6.77 -2.90 9.38
CA ARG A 188 8.00 -2.90 10.17
C ARG A 188 7.91 -2.09 11.44
N ARG A 189 7.45 -0.85 11.33
CA ARG A 189 7.34 0.10 12.44
C ARG A 189 6.36 1.20 12.11
N ALA A 190 5.83 1.84 13.14
CA ALA A 190 5.04 3.04 13.01
C ALA A 190 5.35 4.00 14.15
N VAL A 191 5.19 5.29 13.90
CA VAL A 191 5.21 6.31 14.93
C VAL A 191 3.92 7.09 14.87
N THR A 192 3.34 7.36 16.02
CA THR A 192 2.18 8.23 16.18
C THR A 192 2.56 9.41 17.05
N VAL A 193 2.18 10.60 16.62
CA VAL A 193 2.43 11.84 17.32
C VAL A 193 1.10 12.54 17.57
N GLY A 194 0.85 12.97 18.81
CA GLY A 194 -0.28 13.83 19.17
C GLY A 194 0.24 15.12 19.81
N VAL A 195 -0.38 16.26 19.49
CA VAL A 195 0.02 17.57 20.04
C VAL A 195 -1.18 18.32 20.65
N PRO A 196 -0.96 19.12 21.71
CA PRO A 196 -2.01 19.95 22.29
C PRO A 196 -2.32 21.16 21.40
N ALA A 197 -3.32 21.96 21.79
CA ALA A 197 -3.65 23.18 21.08
C ALA A 197 -2.47 24.19 21.10
N GLY A 198 -2.26 24.89 19.97
CA GLY A 198 -1.18 25.87 19.80
C GLY A 198 0.18 25.28 19.45
N TRP A 199 0.27 23.96 19.31
CA TRP A 199 1.45 23.26 18.82
C TRP A 199 1.17 22.74 17.41
N HIS A 200 2.22 22.55 16.62
CA HIS A 200 2.12 22.21 15.21
C HIS A 200 2.95 20.98 14.87
N ILE A 201 2.48 20.23 13.87
CA ILE A 201 3.18 19.08 13.31
C ILE A 201 3.59 19.41 11.88
N GLY A 202 4.88 19.63 11.67
CA GLY A 202 5.48 19.73 10.35
C GLY A 202 5.70 18.33 9.79
N SER A 203 5.54 18.18 8.48
CA SER A 203 5.82 16.90 7.81
C SER A 203 6.42 17.08 6.43
N TYR A 204 7.16 16.07 5.99
CA TYR A 204 7.69 16.00 4.64
C TYR A 204 7.91 14.56 4.22
N ILE A 205 7.56 14.24 2.97
CA ILE A 205 7.87 12.97 2.31
C ILE A 205 8.77 13.26 1.12
N HIS A 206 9.82 12.45 0.95
CA HIS A 206 10.70 12.48 -0.23
C HIS A 206 10.61 11.18 -1.04
N GLY A 207 10.74 11.31 -2.36
CA GLY A 207 10.49 10.20 -3.30
C GLY A 207 9.01 9.87 -3.40
N GLY A 208 8.17 10.90 -3.52
CA GLY A 208 6.71 10.79 -3.44
C GLY A 208 6.10 9.92 -4.53
N VAL A 209 5.06 9.17 -4.16
CA VAL A 209 4.20 8.43 -5.09
C VAL A 209 3.02 9.33 -5.50
N ALA A 210 2.83 9.55 -6.80
CA ALA A 210 1.77 10.41 -7.30
C ALA A 210 0.38 9.78 -7.17
N GLY A 211 -0.67 10.61 -7.07
CA GLY A 211 -2.07 10.19 -7.21
C GLY A 211 -2.83 9.89 -5.91
N GLN A 212 -2.24 10.11 -4.74
CA GLN A 212 -2.93 9.96 -3.44
C GLN A 212 -3.16 11.35 -2.82
N SER A 213 -4.43 11.74 -2.63
CA SER A 213 -4.82 13.01 -1.98
C SER A 213 -4.87 12.91 -0.45
N ASP A 214 -5.20 11.74 0.07
CA ASP A 214 -5.60 11.60 1.47
C ASP A 214 -4.41 11.41 2.40
N MET A 215 -3.27 10.94 1.87
CA MET A 215 -2.03 10.71 2.60
C MET A 215 -0.83 10.77 1.66
N ALA A 216 0.36 11.04 2.21
CA ALA A 216 1.61 11.05 1.46
C ALA A 216 2.33 9.71 1.60
N MET A 217 2.97 9.25 0.50
CA MET A 217 3.81 8.04 0.50
C MET A 217 5.12 8.30 -0.23
N GLY A 218 6.22 7.74 0.25
CA GLY A 218 7.52 7.85 -0.42
C GLY A 218 8.62 7.02 0.23
N ARG A 219 9.88 7.31 -0.09
CA ARG A 219 11.04 6.56 0.41
C ARG A 219 11.54 7.06 1.77
N TYR A 220 11.38 8.35 2.02
CA TYR A 220 11.75 9.00 3.27
C TYR A 220 10.57 9.78 3.81
N GLY A 221 10.45 9.82 5.13
CA GLY A 221 9.47 10.66 5.81
C GLY A 221 10.04 11.33 7.04
N ALA A 222 9.57 12.53 7.32
CA ALA A 222 9.87 13.25 8.55
C ALA A 222 8.60 13.83 9.17
N LEU A 223 8.56 13.81 10.51
CA LEU A 223 7.64 14.53 11.36
C LEU A 223 8.44 15.46 12.26
N VAL A 224 7.97 16.70 12.45
CA VAL A 224 8.61 17.70 13.30
C VAL A 224 7.56 18.32 14.20
N VAL A 225 7.71 18.19 15.51
CA VAL A 225 6.84 18.84 16.50
C VAL A 225 7.45 20.19 16.85
N PHE A 226 6.69 21.26 16.68
CA PHE A 226 7.16 22.60 16.97
C PHE A 226 6.06 23.51 17.53
N GLN A 227 6.49 24.62 18.14
CA GLN A 227 5.65 25.69 18.66
C GLN A 227 5.98 27.00 17.97
N GLY A 228 5.01 27.91 17.93
CA GLY A 228 5.19 29.23 17.35
C GLY A 228 5.29 29.20 15.83
N GLY A 229 6.00 30.17 15.28
CA GLY A 229 5.96 30.48 13.86
C GLY A 229 5.08 31.68 13.56
N LYS A 230 5.40 32.40 12.49
CA LYS A 230 4.60 33.53 12.01
C LYS A 230 3.20 33.06 11.58
N ASP A 231 2.19 33.86 11.86
CA ASP A 231 0.80 33.55 11.52
C ASP A 231 0.63 33.24 10.03
N GLY A 232 0.02 32.10 9.71
CA GLY A 232 -0.20 31.62 8.34
C GLY A 232 1.03 31.03 7.67
N ALA A 233 2.18 30.95 8.35
CA ALA A 233 3.43 30.39 7.79
C ALA A 233 3.81 29.02 8.38
N GLN A 234 3.03 28.49 9.33
CA GLN A 234 3.35 27.24 10.06
C GLN A 234 3.51 26.05 9.12
N ASP A 235 2.65 25.90 8.10
CA ASP A 235 2.73 24.79 7.15
C ASP A 235 4.02 24.85 6.31
N THR A 236 4.40 26.06 5.87
CA THR A 236 5.62 26.27 5.10
C THR A 236 6.86 26.03 5.96
N LEU A 237 6.84 26.50 7.21
CA LEU A 237 7.89 26.25 8.19
C LEU A 237 8.05 24.75 8.46
N GLY A 238 6.95 24.07 8.80
CA GLY A 238 6.92 22.64 9.08
C GLY A 238 7.43 21.81 7.91
N ARG A 239 7.04 22.15 6.68
CA ARG A 239 7.54 21.48 5.47
C ARG A 239 9.04 21.69 5.28
N LYS A 240 9.55 22.91 5.45
CA LYS A 240 10.99 23.21 5.32
C LYS A 240 11.82 22.50 6.39
N LEU A 241 11.33 22.43 7.63
CA LEU A 241 11.96 21.68 8.70
C LEU A 241 11.96 20.18 8.37
N GLY A 242 10.86 19.63 7.86
CA GLY A 242 10.80 18.25 7.39
C GLY A 242 11.78 17.95 6.24
N GLN A 243 11.94 18.88 5.29
CA GLN A 243 12.93 18.78 4.22
C GLN A 243 14.35 18.70 4.77
N HIS A 244 14.68 19.56 5.72
CA HIS A 244 15.97 19.57 6.38
C HIS A 244 16.21 18.25 7.14
N VAL A 245 15.25 17.80 7.97
CA VAL A 245 15.38 16.52 8.71
C VAL A 245 15.58 15.33 7.78
N VAL A 246 14.88 15.28 6.63
CA VAL A 246 15.10 14.22 5.65
C VAL A 246 16.50 14.28 5.04
N GLY A 247 16.97 15.47 4.67
CA GLY A 247 18.24 15.70 3.97
C GLY A 247 19.48 15.55 4.85
N GLU A 248 19.51 16.23 6.00
CA GLU A 248 20.67 16.29 6.90
C GLU A 248 20.70 15.18 7.96
N ALA A 249 19.62 14.39 8.07
CA ALA A 249 19.50 13.24 8.95
C ALA A 249 20.04 13.45 10.39
N PRO A 250 19.61 14.51 11.11
CA PRO A 250 20.04 14.72 12.49
C PRO A 250 19.62 13.56 13.39
N VAL A 251 20.44 13.28 14.40
CA VAL A 251 20.23 12.20 15.39
C VAL A 251 19.68 12.72 16.72
N SER A 252 19.82 14.02 16.98
CA SER A 252 19.32 14.68 18.20
C SER A 252 19.00 16.14 17.94
N LEU A 253 18.34 16.82 18.89
CA LEU A 253 17.95 18.23 18.73
C LEU A 253 19.13 19.20 18.90
N GLY A 254 19.95 19.03 19.94
CA GLY A 254 20.90 20.04 20.39
C GLY A 254 20.24 21.20 21.15
N ASN A 255 20.97 22.30 21.33
CA ASN A 255 20.51 23.52 21.99
C ASN A 255 20.52 24.72 21.04
N MET A 256 19.74 25.76 21.39
CA MET A 256 19.67 27.01 20.62
C MET A 256 20.99 27.80 20.65
N ASP A 257 21.78 27.64 21.71
CA ASP A 257 23.04 28.34 21.92
C ASP A 257 24.27 27.55 21.43
N ASP A 258 24.06 26.36 20.85
CA ASP A 258 25.14 25.54 20.32
C ASP A 258 25.80 26.25 19.12
N LEU A 259 27.13 26.26 19.10
CA LEU A 259 27.89 26.83 17.99
C LEU A 259 27.77 25.95 16.73
N PRO A 260 27.79 26.55 15.52
CA PRO A 260 27.83 25.79 14.27
C PRO A 260 29.07 24.88 14.22
N CYS A 261 28.87 23.59 13.93
CA CYS A 261 29.96 22.60 13.92
C CYS A 261 30.28 22.03 12.53
N GLY A 262 29.90 22.75 11.47
CA GLY A 262 30.16 22.37 10.08
C GLY A 262 29.34 21.15 9.62
N ASP A 263 29.74 20.58 8.49
CA ASP A 263 28.92 19.63 7.71
C ASP A 263 28.78 18.23 8.34
N ALA A 264 29.56 17.93 9.40
CA ALA A 264 29.48 16.67 10.14
C ALA A 264 28.61 16.76 11.41
N GLU A 265 27.91 17.89 11.61
CA GLU A 265 27.04 18.09 12.76
C GLU A 265 25.85 17.13 12.71
N THR A 266 25.55 16.51 13.86
CA THR A 266 24.49 15.49 14.00
C THR A 266 23.29 16.01 14.80
N ARG A 267 23.41 17.18 15.43
CA ARG A 267 22.34 17.86 16.16
C ARG A 267 21.60 18.81 15.23
N LEU A 268 20.27 18.74 15.22
CA LEU A 268 19.41 19.54 14.34
C LEU A 268 19.67 21.05 14.42
N LEU A 269 19.66 21.61 15.64
CA LEU A 269 19.70 23.06 15.84
C LEU A 269 20.97 23.76 15.32
N PRO A 270 22.18 23.22 15.56
CA PRO A 270 23.42 23.81 15.03
C PRO A 270 23.73 23.46 13.56
N GLN A 271 22.97 22.57 12.90
CA GLN A 271 23.16 22.27 11.48
C GLN A 271 22.90 23.49 10.59
N SER A 272 23.67 23.60 9.50
CA SER A 272 23.43 24.56 8.42
C SER A 272 22.08 24.29 7.78
N PHE A 273 21.21 25.30 7.72
CA PHE A 273 19.83 25.09 7.29
C PHE A 273 19.76 24.79 5.80
N LEU A 274 19.48 23.54 5.43
CA LEU A 274 19.42 23.05 4.04
C LEU A 274 18.76 24.01 3.01
N PRO A 275 17.57 24.62 3.25
CA PRO A 275 16.99 25.58 2.29
C PRO A 275 17.71 26.93 2.19
N ASP A 276 18.51 27.30 3.18
CA ASP A 276 19.32 28.51 3.23
C ASP A 276 20.58 28.29 4.10
N PRO A 277 21.68 27.80 3.51
CA PRO A 277 22.89 27.42 4.23
C PRO A 277 23.65 28.58 4.88
N SER A 278 23.23 29.83 4.68
CA SER A 278 23.87 31.01 5.29
C SER A 278 23.69 31.10 6.82
N ARG A 279 22.80 30.28 7.37
CA ARG A 279 22.40 30.28 8.78
C ARG A 279 22.12 28.87 9.28
N THR A 280 22.13 28.70 10.60
CA THR A 280 21.75 27.44 11.22
C THR A 280 20.23 27.29 11.34
N VAL A 281 19.75 26.08 11.63
CA VAL A 281 18.35 25.83 11.96
C VAL A 281 17.91 26.67 13.17
N ALA A 282 18.74 26.78 14.21
CA ALA A 282 18.46 27.60 15.39
C ALA A 282 18.25 29.09 15.05
N GLN A 283 19.11 29.65 14.19
CA GLN A 283 18.99 31.03 13.72
C GLN A 283 17.70 31.23 12.90
N TYR A 284 17.44 30.30 11.98
CA TYR A 284 16.21 30.32 11.19
C TYR A 284 14.95 30.28 12.07
N LEU A 285 14.91 29.38 13.07
CA LEU A 285 13.80 29.26 14.01
C LEU A 285 13.58 30.52 14.84
N THR A 286 14.67 31.16 15.29
CA THR A 286 14.63 32.44 16.03
C THR A 286 13.94 33.53 15.21
N GLU A 287 14.28 33.65 13.92
CA GLU A 287 13.63 34.63 13.02
C GLU A 287 12.16 34.33 12.73
N GLN A 288 11.76 33.05 12.78
CA GLN A 288 10.37 32.65 12.63
C GLN A 288 9.57 32.78 13.94
N GLY A 289 10.23 33.06 15.07
CA GLY A 289 9.57 33.01 16.39
C GLY A 289 9.05 31.60 16.70
N ALA A 290 9.81 30.58 16.32
CA ALA A 290 9.42 29.18 16.46
C ALA A 290 10.44 28.38 17.27
N ARG A 291 10.00 27.26 17.83
CA ARG A 291 10.85 26.33 18.56
C ARG A 291 10.49 24.90 18.22
N VAL A 292 11.47 24.10 17.80
CA VAL A 292 11.31 22.66 17.62
C VAL A 292 11.42 21.96 18.97
N LEU A 293 10.53 21.00 19.21
CA LEU A 293 10.44 20.22 20.43
C LEU A 293 10.87 18.77 20.23
N ASP A 294 10.62 18.21 19.06
CA ASP A 294 10.96 16.83 18.71
C ASP A 294 10.91 16.64 17.19
N PHE A 295 11.56 15.60 16.70
CA PHE A 295 11.42 15.17 15.32
C PHE A 295 11.55 13.64 15.20
N VAL A 296 11.02 13.11 14.11
CA VAL A 296 11.16 11.71 13.74
C VAL A 296 11.47 11.63 12.26
N ARG A 297 12.45 10.81 11.89
CA ARG A 297 12.84 10.55 10.51
C ARG A 297 12.77 9.05 10.26
N PHE A 298 12.06 8.62 9.23
CA PHE A 298 12.13 7.26 8.70
C PHE A 298 12.74 7.27 7.30
N GLN A 299 13.62 6.30 7.08
CA GLN A 299 14.08 5.91 5.76
C GLN A 299 13.67 4.46 5.51
N CYS A 300 12.96 4.21 4.41
CA CYS A 300 12.54 2.87 4.04
C CYS A 300 13.75 1.95 3.87
N GLY A 301 13.74 0.81 4.55
CA GLY A 301 14.79 -0.20 4.46
C GLY A 301 16.08 0.16 5.20
N GLU A 302 16.08 1.26 5.96
CA GLU A 302 17.18 1.63 6.84
C GLU A 302 17.45 0.49 7.82
N ALA A 303 18.71 0.09 8.00
CA ALA A 303 19.02 -0.84 9.08
C ALA A 303 18.73 -0.11 10.39
N GLY A 304 17.69 -0.53 11.11
CA GLY A 304 17.58 -0.15 12.50
C GLY A 304 18.77 -0.79 13.21
N SER A 305 19.16 -0.20 14.33
CA SER A 305 19.86 -0.88 15.42
C SER A 305 19.01 -2.04 15.96
N ASP A 306 18.59 -2.96 15.09
CA ASP A 306 17.93 -4.20 15.43
C ASP A 306 19.04 -5.12 15.97
N GLY A 307 19.42 -4.91 17.25
CA GLY A 307 20.34 -5.78 17.99
C GLY A 307 21.66 -5.16 18.47
N ALA A 308 21.63 -4.03 19.18
CA ALA A 308 22.62 -3.79 20.24
C ALA A 308 22.04 -4.27 21.57
N GLN A 309 22.07 -5.59 21.78
CA GLN A 309 22.13 -6.21 23.10
C GLN A 309 23.49 -6.89 23.22
#